data_AF-A0A842N9V1-F1
#
_entry.id   AF-A0A842N9V1-F1
#
_cell.length_a   1.000
_cell.length_b   1.000
_cell.length_c   1.000
_cell.angle_alpha   90.00
_cell.angle_beta   90.00
_cell.angle_gamma   90.00
#
_symmetry.space_group_name_H-M   'P 1'
#
loop_
_entity.id
_entity.type
_entity.pdbx_description
1 polymer ?
#
loop_
_entity_poly.entity_id
_entity_poly.type
_entity_poly.pdbx_seq_one_letter_code
_entity_poly.pdbx_strand_id
1 'polypeptide(L)' 'LALGVVGSKSASNVLENALNDPEESVRHSAVVALSNLEFMKTLSKNEKFAKLTGG' A
#
# COMPACT_ATOMS: atom_id res chain seq x y z
N LEU A 1 21.34 -7.13 1.90
CA LEU A 1 20.28 -8.06 1.46
C LEU A 1 18.94 -7.39 1.74
N ALA A 2 18.21 -7.05 0.68
CA ALA A 2 17.00 -6.25 0.75
C ALA A 2 15.83 -7.06 1.32
N LEU A 3 15.47 -6.80 2.58
CA LEU A 3 14.23 -7.27 3.20
C LEU A 3 13.02 -6.35 2.91
N GLY A 4 13.15 -5.40 1.97
CA GLY A 4 12.16 -4.35 1.73
C GLY A 4 11.02 -4.70 0.78
N VAL A 5 11.10 -5.83 0.06
CA VAL A 5 10.16 -6.13 -1.05
C VAL A 5 9.12 -7.20 -0.69
N VAL A 6 9.36 -8.00 0.35
CA VAL A 6 8.45 -9.10 0.74
C VAL A 6 7.16 -8.57 1.39
N GLY A 7 7.21 -7.40 2.03
CA GLY A 7 6.05 -6.81 2.70
C GLY A 7 4.94 -6.36 1.75
N SER A 8 5.24 -5.88 0.54
CA SER A 8 4.23 -5.25 -0.32
C SER A 8 3.25 -6.24 -0.95
N LYS A 9 3.73 -7.39 -1.44
CA LYS A 9 2.85 -8.43 -2.01
C LYS A 9 2.04 -9.14 -0.94
N SER A 10 2.66 -9.40 0.22
CA SER A 10 1.96 -10.03 1.35
C SER A 10 0.91 -9.10 1.97
N ALA A 11 1.18 -7.79 2.02
CA ALA A 11 0.23 -6.82 2.57
C ALA A 11 -1.03 -6.67 1.70
N SER A 12 -0.90 -6.70 0.36
CA SER A 12 -2.06 -6.63 -0.52
C SER A 12 -3.03 -7.80 -0.29
N ASN A 13 -2.53 -9.04 -0.24
CA ASN A 13 -3.39 -10.20 0.02
C ASN A 13 -4.07 -10.17 1.40
N VAL A 14 -3.37 -9.69 2.43
CA VAL A 14 -3.93 -9.58 3.79
C VAL A 14 -5.06 -8.55 3.82
N LEU A 15 -4.87 -7.41 3.15
CA LEU A 15 -5.89 -6.36 3.09
C LEU A 15 -7.08 -6.76 2.21
N GLU A 16 -6.87 -7.50 1.13
CA GLU A 16 -7.94 -8.06 0.31
C GLU A 16 -8.82 -9.04 1.11
N ASN A 17 -8.20 -9.88 1.96
CA ASN A 17 -8.96 -10.73 2.87
C ASN A 17 -9.74 -9.91 3.91
N ALA A 18 -9.16 -8.83 4.42
CA ALA A 18 -9.79 -7.95 5.40
C ALA A 18 -11.01 -7.19 4.84
N LEU A 19 -11.18 -7.08 3.52
CA LEU A 19 -12.41 -6.55 2.91
C LEU A 19 -13.63 -7.46 3.12
N ASN A 20 -13.41 -8.74 3.41
CA ASN A 20 -14.47 -9.72 3.66
C ASN A 20 -14.65 -10.01 5.15
N ASP A 21 -13.96 -9.28 6.03
CA ASP A 21 -14.08 -9.48 7.47
C ASP A 21 -15.51 -9.17 7.95
N PRO A 22 -16.09 -9.97 8.86
CA PRO A 22 -17.42 -9.70 9.40
C PRO A 22 -17.53 -8.34 10.10
N GLU A 23 -16.43 -7.84 10.69
CA GLU A 23 -16.39 -6.54 11.34
C GLU A 23 -16.31 -5.40 10.32
N GLU A 24 -17.31 -4.52 10.34
CA GLU A 24 -17.37 -3.36 9.44
C GLU A 24 -16.17 -2.41 9.63
N SER A 25 -15.71 -2.26 10.87
CA SER A 25 -14.54 -1.45 11.21
C SER A 25 -13.26 -1.97 10.52
N VAL A 26 -13.13 -3.29 10.39
CA VAL A 26 -12.00 -3.94 9.73
C VAL A 26 -12.09 -3.75 8.21
N ARG A 27 -13.27 -3.91 7.61
CA ARG A 27 -13.49 -3.65 6.18
C ARG A 27 -13.16 -2.20 5.79
N HIS A 28 -13.64 -1.23 6.58
CA HIS A 28 -13.33 0.19 6.34
C HIS A 28 -11.83 0.47 6.44
N SER A 29 -11.15 -0.10 7.43
CA SER A 29 -9.70 0.03 7.59
C SER A 29 -8.94 -0.55 6.39
N ALA A 30 -9.41 -1.69 5.85
CA ALA A 30 -8.82 -2.34 4.69
C ALA A 30 -8.94 -1.48 3.41
N VAL A 31 -10.07 -0.82 3.18
CA VAL A 31 -10.26 0.09 2.04
C VAL A 31 -9.28 1.27 2.09
N VAL A 32 -9.13 1.89 3.26
CA VAL A 32 -8.19 3.01 3.46
C VAL A 32 -6.74 2.55 3.24
N ALA A 33 -6.37 1.41 3.81
CA ALA A 33 -5.02 0.86 3.68
C ALA A 33 -4.68 0.47 2.23
N LEU A 34 -5.62 -0.12 1.48
CA LEU A 34 -5.42 -0.44 0.06
C LEU A 34 -5.23 0.82 -0.79
N SER A 35 -6.05 1.85 -0.55
CA SER A 35 -5.92 3.15 -1.22
C SER A 35 -4.55 3.78 -0.96
N ASN A 36 -4.08 3.74 0.30
CA ASN A 36 -2.76 4.24 0.67
C ASN A 36 -1.63 3.44 0.01
N LEU A 37 -1.73 2.12 -0.07
CA LEU A 37 -0.71 1.29 -0.74
C LEU A 37 -0.66 1.56 -2.24
N GLU A 38 -1.79 1.74 -2.91
CA GLU A 38 -1.84 2.09 -4.33
C GLU A 38 -1.26 3.49 -4.58
N PHE A 39 -1.59 4.45 -3.72
CA PHE A 39 -1.01 5.79 -3.75
C PHE A 39 0.51 5.75 -3.57
N MET A 40 1.02 5.00 -2.59
CA MET A 40 2.46 4.81 -2.39
C MET A 40 3.14 4.11 -3.56
N LYS A 41 2.51 3.11 -4.18
CA LYS A 41 3.03 2.48 -5.41
C LYS A 41 3.13 3.48 -6.56
N THR A 42 2.14 4.37 -6.67
CA THR A 42 2.11 5.42 -7.70
C THR A 42 3.17 6.49 -7.44
N LEU A 43 3.35 6.91 -6.19
CA LEU A 43 4.40 7.85 -5.78
C LEU A 43 5.81 7.25 -5.90
N SER A 44 6.00 5.99 -5.54
CA SER A 44 7.29 5.30 -5.66
C SER A 44 7.70 5.08 -7.11
N LYS A 45 6.75 4.79 -8.02
CA LYS A 45 7.03 4.78 -9.47
C LYS A 45 7.39 6.17 -10.01
N ASN A 46 6.98 7.21 -9.29
CA ASN A 46 7.32 8.60 -9.54
C ASN A 46 8.63 9.03 -8.85
N GLU A 47 9.63 8.16 -8.68
CA GLU A 47 11.01 8.59 -8.34
C GLU A 47 11.55 9.72 -9.25
N LYS A 48 10.95 9.89 -10.46
CA LYS A 48 11.16 11.07 -11.30
C LYS A 48 10.73 12.42 -10.68
N PHE A 49 9.74 12.44 -9.78
CA PHE A 49 9.29 13.64 -9.07
C PHE A 49 10.23 14.03 -7.92
N ALA A 50 10.77 13.06 -7.17
CA ALA A 50 11.76 13.35 -6.13
C ALA A 50 13.04 14.00 -6.71
N LYS A 51 13.39 13.68 -7.96
CA LYS A 51 14.49 14.31 -8.69
C LYS A 51 14.14 15.68 -9.29
N LEU A 52 12.85 16.00 -9.43
CA LEU A 52 12.36 17.25 -10.02
C LEU A 52 12.17 18.39 -8.99
N THR A 53 12.00 18.06 -7.71
CA THR A 53 11.82 19.05 -6.63
C THR A 53 13.09 19.40 -5.85
N GLY A 54 14.27 19.03 -6.37
CA GLY A 54 15.56 19.58 -5.90
C GLY A 54 16.20 18.84 -4.72
N GLY A 55 17.44 18.40 -4.93
CA GLY A 55 18.44 18.34 -3.88
C GLY A 55 19.13 19.68 -3.72
#